data_AF-A0A7C7DU55-F1
#
_entry.id   AF-A0A7C7DU55-F1
#
_cell.length_a   1.000
_cell.length_b   1.000
_cell.length_c   1.000
_cell.angle_alpha   90.00
_cell.angle_beta   90.00
_cell.angle_gamma   90.00
#
_symmetry.space_group_name_H-M   'P 1'
#
loop_
_entity.id
_entity.type
_entity.pdbx_description
1 polymer ?
#
loop_
_entity_poly.entity_id
_entity_poly.type
_entity_poly.pdbx_seq_one_letter_code
_entity_poly.pdbx_strand_id
1 'polypeptide(L)'
;MKATIEIPDDLYRRVKAKSALQGRTIREVTTELYQSWVADTPATTAAPSPEQWLEEWLHLADELMKDAPPGPSARELLEQDRNRLERS
;
A
#
# COMPACT_ATOMS: atom_id res chain seq x y z
N MET A 1 -18.20 12.24 -22.49
CA MET A 1 -18.63 11.35 -23.59
C MET A 1 -19.58 10.30 -23.03
N LYS A 2 -20.56 9.80 -23.80
CA LYS A 2 -21.43 8.68 -23.38
C LYS A 2 -21.06 7.43 -24.18
N ALA A 3 -20.99 6.29 -23.51
CA ALA A 3 -20.77 4.99 -24.12
C ALA A 3 -21.78 4.01 -23.50
N THR A 4 -22.26 3.06 -24.31
CA THR A 4 -23.14 1.98 -23.88
C THR A 4 -22.37 0.68 -24.02
N ILE A 5 -22.30 -0.09 -22.94
CA ILE A 5 -21.60 -1.37 -22.85
C ILE A 5 -22.59 -2.43 -22.37
N GLU A 6 -22.56 -3.60 -23.00
CA GLU A 6 -23.34 -4.75 -22.54
C GLU A 6 -22.53 -5.48 -21.47
N ILE A 7 -23.15 -5.70 -20.31
CA ILE A 7 -22.53 -6.37 -19.16
C ILE A 7 -23.49 -7.47 -18.72
N PRO A 8 -23.00 -8.70 -18.44
CA PRO A 8 -23.84 -9.74 -17.86
C PRO A 8 -24.57 -9.25 -16.59
N ASP A 9 -25.87 -9.53 -16.48
CA ASP A 9 -26.71 -8.98 -15.39
C ASP A 9 -26.16 -9.33 -14.00
N ASP A 10 -25.70 -10.56 -13.82
CA ASP A 10 -25.11 -11.01 -12.55
C ASP A 10 -23.87 -10.19 -12.16
N LEU A 11 -23.04 -9.85 -13.15
CA LEU A 11 -21.86 -9.02 -12.92
C LEU A 11 -22.27 -7.60 -12.55
N TYR A 12 -23.22 -7.02 -13.28
CA TYR A 12 -23.73 -5.68 -12.99
C TYR A 12 -24.34 -5.59 -11.57
N ARG A 13 -25.13 -6.58 -11.15
CA ARG A 13 -25.70 -6.66 -9.80
C ARG A 13 -24.63 -6.68 -8.72
N ARG A 14 -23.58 -7.49 -8.90
CA ARG A 14 -22.45 -7.59 -7.95
C ARG A 14 -21.69 -6.27 -7.85
N VAL A 15 -21.41 -5.63 -8.98
CA VAL A 15 -20.73 -4.33 -9.02
C VAL A 15 -21.60 -3.28 -8.32
N LYS A 16 -22.90 -3.23 -8.62
CA LYS A 16 -23.84 -2.29 -7.98
C LYS A 16 -23.87 -2.44 -6.46
N ALA A 17 -23.93 -3.67 -5.97
CA ALA A 17 -23.88 -3.94 -4.52
C ALA A 17 -22.56 -3.45 -3.91
N LYS A 18 -21.41 -3.77 -4.54
CA LYS A 18 -20.10 -3.35 -4.06
C LYS A 18 -19.92 -1.82 -4.07
N SER A 19 -20.36 -1.16 -5.13
CA SER A 19 -20.32 0.31 -5.25
C SER A 19 -21.17 0.98 -4.17
N ALA A 20 -22.37 0.46 -3.89
CA ALA A 20 -23.24 0.97 -2.84
C ALA A 20 -22.60 0.84 -1.45
N LEU A 21 -22.00 -0.32 -1.14
CA LEU A 21 -21.29 -0.55 0.12
C LEU A 21 -20.10 0.41 0.31
N GLN A 22 -19.44 0.80 -0.78
CA GLN A 22 -18.31 1.72 -0.77
C GLN A 22 -18.73 3.19 -0.84
N GLY A 23 -20.03 3.50 -0.96
CA GLY A 23 -20.54 4.87 -1.11
C GLY A 23 -20.15 5.51 -2.46
N ARG A 24 -19.85 4.70 -3.48
CA ARG A 24 -19.37 5.15 -4.79
C ARG A 24 -20.42 4.91 -5.86
N THR A 25 -20.41 5.73 -6.90
CA THR A 25 -21.25 5.53 -8.09
C THR A 25 -20.63 4.49 -9.02
N ILE A 26 -21.48 3.81 -9.81
CA ILE A 26 -21.00 2.90 -10.87
C ILE A 26 -20.03 3.63 -11.81
N ARG A 27 -20.33 4.89 -12.18
CA ARG A 27 -19.50 5.67 -13.10
C ARG A 27 -18.08 5.88 -12.57
N GLU A 28 -17.93 6.22 -11.30
CA GLU A 28 -16.61 6.43 -10.69
C GLU A 28 -15.79 5.13 -10.70
N VAL A 29 -16.40 4.02 -10.29
CA VAL A 29 -15.74 2.70 -10.29
C VAL A 29 -15.35 2.29 -11.71
N THR A 30 -16.24 2.44 -12.68
CA THR A 30 -15.96 2.11 -14.08
C THR A 30 -14.85 2.99 -14.67
N THR A 31 -14.82 4.27 -14.32
CA THR A 31 -13.79 5.20 -14.81
C THR A 31 -12.41 4.82 -14.26
N GLU A 32 -12.33 4.51 -12.97
CA GLU A 32 -11.09 4.05 -12.33
C GLU A 32 -10.60 2.74 -12.95
N LEU A 33 -11.48 1.76 -13.17
CA LEU A 33 -11.12 0.49 -13.80
C LEU A 33 -10.58 0.67 -15.23
N TYR A 34 -11.17 1.59 -16.00
CA TYR A 34 -10.63 1.91 -17.33
C TYR A 34 -9.27 2.60 -17.25
N GLN A 35 -9.10 3.54 -16.32
CA GLN A 35 -7.82 4.22 -16.12
C GLN A 35 -6.73 3.25 -15.67
N SER A 36 -7.02 2.35 -14.72
CA SER A 36 -6.06 1.34 -14.26
C SER A 36 -5.68 0.39 -15.40
N TRP A 37 -6.66 -0.02 -16.21
CA TRP A 37 -6.42 -0.90 -17.35
C TRP A 37 -5.56 -0.24 -18.43
N VAL A 38 -5.81 1.03 -18.77
CA VAL A 38 -4.99 1.77 -19.75
C VAL A 38 -3.58 2.04 -19.24
N ALA A 39 -3.43 2.27 -17.94
CA ALA A 39 -2.14 2.54 -17.33
C ALA A 39 -1.24 1.30 -17.22
N ASP A 40 -1.70 0.11 -17.67
CA ASP A 40 -1.11 -1.19 -17.35
C ASP A 40 -0.81 -1.34 -15.85
N THR A 41 -1.52 -0.58 -15.01
CA THR A 41 -1.43 -0.70 -13.56
C THR A 41 -2.12 -2.01 -13.22
N PRO A 42 -1.38 -3.04 -12.75
CA PRO A 42 -2.01 -4.28 -12.35
C PRO A 42 -3.11 -3.93 -11.35
N ALA A 43 -4.35 -4.34 -11.64
CA ALA A 43 -5.54 -4.01 -10.87
C ALA A 43 -5.35 -4.49 -9.43
N THR A 44 -4.77 -3.65 -8.56
CA THR A 44 -4.22 -4.03 -7.26
C THR A 44 -3.64 -5.45 -7.32
N THR A 45 -2.39 -5.57 -7.77
CA THR A 45 -1.58 -6.74 -7.44
C THR A 45 -1.88 -7.07 -5.98
N ALA A 46 -2.34 -8.30 -5.74
CA ALA A 46 -2.64 -8.79 -4.40
C ALA A 46 -1.57 -8.28 -3.44
N ALA A 47 -1.99 -7.77 -2.27
CA ALA A 47 -1.05 -7.31 -1.26
C ALA A 47 0.07 -8.36 -1.16
N PRO A 48 1.35 -7.93 -1.19
CA PRO A 48 2.47 -8.86 -1.15
C PRO A 48 2.23 -9.83 0.00
N SER A 49 2.59 -11.10 -0.21
CA SER A 49 2.52 -12.05 0.89
C SER A 49 3.34 -11.49 2.08
N PRO A 50 3.01 -11.82 3.34
CA PRO A 50 3.76 -11.34 4.49
C PRO A 50 5.28 -11.52 4.34
N GLU A 51 5.70 -12.59 3.66
CA GLU A 51 7.10 -12.89 3.34
C GLU A 51 7.69 -11.90 2.32
N GLN A 52 6.97 -11.62 1.22
CA GLN A 52 7.40 -10.64 0.22
C GLN A 52 7.47 -9.23 0.79
N TRP A 53 6.48 -8.86 1.62
CA TRP A 53 6.48 -7.59 2.33
C TRP A 53 7.68 -7.47 3.27
N LEU A 54 7.98 -8.51 4.03
CA LEU A 54 9.13 -8.53 4.94
C LEU A 54 10.45 -8.41 4.16
N GLU A 55 10.58 -9.10 3.03
CA GLU A 55 11.79 -9.06 2.21
C GLU A 55 12.03 -7.67 1.59
N GLU A 56 10.98 -7.01 1.11
CA GLU A 56 11.06 -5.62 0.65
C GLU A 56 11.49 -4.65 1.77
N TRP A 57 10.96 -4.84 2.98
CA TRP A 57 11.33 -4.03 4.15
C TRP A 57 12.78 -4.23 4.56
N LEU A 58 13.28 -5.48 4.56
CA LEU A 58 14.68 -5.78 4.88
C LEU A 58 15.63 -5.21 3.82
N HIS A 59 15.29 -5.33 2.54
CA HIS A 59 16.09 -4.74 1.46
C HIS A 59 16.21 -3.22 1.61
N LEU A 60 15.11 -2.54 1.98
CA LEU A 60 15.13 -1.10 2.20
C LEU A 60 15.98 -0.71 3.41
N ALA A 61 15.97 -1.53 4.46
CA ALA A 61 16.85 -1.35 5.62
C ALA A 61 18.33 -1.51 5.26
N ASP A 62 18.68 -2.52 4.46
CA ASP A 62 20.06 -2.75 4.01
C ASP A 62 20.58 -1.59 3.14
N GLU A 63 19.76 -1.10 2.21
CA GLU A 63 20.09 0.07 1.39
C GLU A 63 20.31 1.33 2.25
N LEU A 64 19.44 1.56 3.25
CA LEU A 64 19.60 2.70 4.16
C LEU A 64 20.87 2.58 5.01
N MET A 65 21.24 1.37 5.41
CA MET A 65 22.38 1.12 6.26
C MET A 65 23.73 1.17 5.51
N LYS A 66 23.75 1.05 4.18
CA LYS A 66 24.99 1.17 3.38
C LYS A 66 25.75 2.47 3.63
N ASP A 67 25.02 3.58 3.71
CA ASP A 67 25.61 4.92 3.88
C ASP A 67 25.50 5.43 5.33
N ALA A 68 25.11 4.56 6.27
CA ALA A 68 24.95 4.96 7.66
C ALA A 68 26.32 5.32 8.25
N PRO A 69 26.48 6.55 8.80
CA PRO A 69 27.74 6.93 9.42
C PRO A 69 28.02 6.03 10.64
N PRO A 70 29.28 5.67 10.89
CA PRO A 70 29.65 4.93 12.09
C PRO A 70 29.30 5.81 13.31
N GLY A 71 28.35 5.35 14.10
CA GLY A 71 27.82 6.09 15.23
C GLY A 71 27.00 5.18 16.15
N PRO A 72 26.69 5.65 17.37
CA PRO A 72 25.87 4.89 18.29
C PRO A 72 24.51 4.65 17.65
N SER A 73 24.09 3.39 17.67
CA SER A 73 22.75 2.99 17.30
C SER A 73 21.71 3.76 18.11
N ALA A 74 20.49 3.86 17.57
CA ALA A 74 19.37 4.45 18.30
C ALA A 74 19.20 3.81 19.70
N ARG A 75 19.50 2.51 19.83
CA ARG A 75 19.47 1.80 21.12
C ARG A 75 20.55 2.31 22.08
N GLU A 76 21.77 2.53 21.61
CA GLU A 76 22.88 3.04 22.43
C GLU A 76 22.64 4.49 22.87
N LEU A 77 22.03 5.31 22.03
CA LEU A 77 21.64 6.68 22.40
C LEU A 77 20.58 6.69 23.51
N LEU A 78 19.56 5.82 23.41
CA LEU A 78 18.51 5.67 24.43
C LEU A 78 19.08 5.13 25.75
N GLU A 79 20.01 4.18 25.67
CA GLU A 79 20.67 3.60 26.84
C GLU A 79 21.56 4.63 27.56
N GLN A 80 22.28 5.47 26.81
CA GLN A 80 23.04 6.58 27.37
C GLN A 80 22.15 7.62 28.06
N ASP A 81 21.01 7.97 27.46
CA ASP A 81 20.09 8.95 28.03
C ASP A 81 19.42 8.43 29.31
N ARG A 82 19.02 7.16 29.34
CA ARG A 82 18.50 6.48 30.54
C ARG A 82 19.53 6.49 31.68
N ASN A 83 20.77 6.08 31.40
CA ASN A 83 21.83 6.06 32.41
C ASN A 83 22.15 7.45 32.97
N ARG A 84 21.93 8.52 32.20
CA ARG A 84 22.05 9.90 32.67
C ARG A 84 20.95 10.26 33.68
N LEU A 85 19.71 9.86 33.41
CA LEU A 85 18.55 10.14 34.27
C LEU A 85 18.58 9.35 35.59
N GLU A 86 19.09 8.12 35.58
CA GLU A 86 19.20 7.29 36.78
C GLU A 86 20.34 7.71 37.73
N ARG A 87 21.23 8.61 37.29
CA ARG A 87 22.37 9.12 38.06
C ARG A 87 22.18 10.55 38.61
N SER A 88 21.03 11.20 38.37
CA SER A 88 20.69 12.52 38.93
C SER A 88 19.76 12.40 40.14
#